data_AF-D3PNX3-F1
#
_entry.id   AF-D3PNX3-F1
#
_cell.length_a   1.000
_cell.length_b   1.000
_cell.length_c   1.000
_cell.angle_alpha   90.00
_cell.angle_beta   90.00
_cell.angle_gamma   90.00
#
_symmetry.space_group_name_H-M   'P 1'
#
loop_
_entity.id
_entity.type
_entity.pdbx_description
1 polymer ?
#
loop_
_entity_poly.entity_id
_entity_poly.type
_entity_poly.pdbx_seq_one_letter_code
_entity_poly.pdbx_strand_id
1 'polypeptide(L)'
;MLPENILHARLTFLSHFPHNQRATATNFLLQAIRAGCNEPNQVVGYALETACRRCHLEAAQTFLSLFENNPEALLAGARWALWWESLSPEEKQQLREGRAEEAIERWMEQNPPTDRQLAYLNRLGYRGPTPANRLEASRLIDELVKGVRHA
;
A
#
# COMPACT_ATOMS: atom_id res chain seq x y z
N MET A 1 6.04 11.25 4.80
CA MET A 1 6.25 10.82 3.39
C MET A 1 7.02 9.51 3.40
N LEU A 2 6.61 8.49 2.65
CA LEU A 2 7.31 7.21 2.60
C LEU A 2 8.64 7.39 1.84
N PRO A 3 9.80 7.04 2.43
CA PRO A 3 11.07 7.12 1.71
C PRO A 3 11.04 6.22 0.46
N GLU A 4 11.46 6.75 -0.69
CA GLU A 4 11.40 6.01 -1.97
C GLU A 4 12.16 4.69 -1.92
N ASN A 5 13.34 4.68 -1.30
CA ASN A 5 14.14 3.47 -1.11
C ASN A 5 13.39 2.39 -0.31
N ILE A 6 12.58 2.78 0.67
CA ILE A 6 11.79 1.85 1.49
C ILE A 6 10.55 1.35 0.74
N LEU A 7 9.92 2.20 -0.08
CA LEU A 7 8.85 1.78 -0.99
C LEU A 7 9.36 0.73 -1.98
N HIS A 8 10.50 1.00 -2.62
CA HIS A 8 11.13 0.06 -3.54
C HIS A 8 11.48 -1.25 -2.85
N ALA A 9 12.08 -1.20 -1.65
CA ALA A 9 12.41 -2.40 -0.90
C ALA A 9 11.18 -3.29 -0.63
N ARG A 10 10.06 -2.68 -0.25
CA ARG A 10 8.78 -3.39 -0.05
C ARG A 10 8.25 -4.00 -1.35
N LEU A 11 8.28 -3.25 -2.46
CA LEU A 11 7.78 -3.71 -3.75
C LEU A 11 8.63 -4.84 -4.32
N THR A 12 9.95 -4.74 -4.21
CA THR A 12 10.89 -5.80 -4.61
C THR A 12 10.61 -7.09 -3.86
N PHE A 13 10.36 -7.03 -2.55
CA PHE A 13 10.00 -8.22 -1.78
C PHE A 13 8.63 -8.79 -2.19
N LEU A 14 7.59 -7.94 -2.24
CA LEU A 14 6.21 -8.40 -2.45
C LEU A 14 5.91 -8.83 -3.89
N SER A 15 6.74 -8.46 -4.88
CA SER A 15 6.57 -8.88 -6.28
C SER A 15 6.71 -10.39 -6.46
N HIS A 16 7.46 -11.05 -5.58
CA HIS A 16 7.66 -12.51 -5.59
C HIS A 16 6.48 -13.31 -5.01
N PHE A 17 5.52 -12.64 -4.34
CA PHE A 17 4.41 -13.30 -3.68
C PHE A 17 3.08 -12.98 -4.38
N PRO A 18 2.27 -14.01 -4.70
CA PRO A 18 0.86 -13.86 -5.02
C PRO A 18 0.11 -13.04 -3.97
N HIS A 19 -0.93 -12.30 -4.38
CA HIS A 19 -1.64 -11.35 -3.52
C HIS A 19 -2.14 -11.98 -2.20
N ASN A 20 -2.67 -13.21 -2.26
CA ASN A 20 -3.16 -13.98 -1.12
C ASN A 20 -2.06 -14.43 -0.14
N GLN A 21 -0.79 -14.42 -0.55
CA GLN A 21 0.35 -14.88 0.26
C GLN A 21 1.11 -13.72 0.92
N ARG A 22 1.01 -12.51 0.36
CA ARG A 22 1.76 -11.31 0.79
C ARG A 22 1.60 -10.98 2.28
N ALA A 23 0.40 -11.16 2.83
CA ALA A 23 0.14 -10.90 4.24
C ALA A 23 0.92 -11.87 5.15
N THR A 24 0.89 -13.16 4.81
CA THR A 24 1.63 -14.20 5.54
C THR A 24 3.14 -13.99 5.44
N ALA A 25 3.65 -13.71 4.24
CA ALA A 25 5.08 -13.44 4.02
C ALA A 25 5.57 -12.21 4.81
N THR A 26 4.78 -11.13 4.80
CA THR A 26 5.04 -9.94 5.62
C THR A 26 5.08 -10.28 7.11
N ASN A 27 4.14 -11.10 7.59
CA ASN A 27 4.06 -11.46 9.00
C ASN A 27 5.25 -12.28 9.47
N PHE A 28 5.92 -13.07 8.62
CA PHE A 28 7.16 -13.76 9.02
C PHE A 28 8.26 -12.77 9.41
N LEU A 29 8.44 -11.71 8.63
CA LEU A 29 9.42 -10.65 8.92
C LEU A 29 9.04 -9.88 10.20
N LEU A 30 7.78 -9.48 10.34
CA LEU A 30 7.30 -8.74 11.52
C LEU A 30 7.37 -9.60 12.80
N GLN A 31 7.15 -10.91 12.70
CA GLN A 31 7.27 -11.83 13.83
C GLN A 31 8.71 -11.89 14.33
N ALA A 32 9.71 -11.87 13.45
CA ALA A 32 11.13 -11.83 13.85
C ALA A 32 11.45 -10.55 14.64
N ILE A 33 10.94 -9.41 14.21
CA ILE A 33 11.16 -8.13 14.91
C ILE A 33 10.51 -8.15 16.30
N ARG A 34 9.29 -8.68 16.41
CA ARG A 34 8.62 -8.88 17.71
C ARG A 34 9.35 -9.86 18.63
N ALA A 35 10.13 -10.79 18.05
CA ALA A 35 10.99 -11.71 18.78
C ALA A 35 12.35 -11.08 19.18
N GLY A 36 12.60 -9.82 18.81
CA GLY A 36 13.79 -9.05 19.21
C GLY A 36 14.87 -8.91 18.14
N CYS A 37 14.65 -9.39 16.91
CA CYS A 37 15.61 -9.17 15.82
C CYS A 37 15.63 -7.70 15.41
N ASN A 38 16.82 -7.11 15.29
CA ASN A 38 16.99 -5.70 14.92
C ASN A 38 17.88 -5.48 13.69
N GLU A 39 18.56 -6.53 13.21
CA GLU A 39 19.37 -6.49 11.98
C GLU A 39 18.70 -7.26 10.83
N PRO A 40 18.83 -6.81 9.56
CA PRO A 40 18.18 -7.46 8.41
C PRO A 40 18.47 -8.96 8.28
N ASN A 41 19.72 -9.37 8.49
CA ASN A 41 20.11 -10.78 8.40
C ASN A 41 19.48 -11.62 9.52
N GLN A 42 19.35 -11.07 10.74
CA GLN A 42 18.69 -11.75 11.85
C GLN A 42 17.21 -11.94 11.56
N VAL A 43 16.55 -10.89 11.06
CA VAL A 43 15.14 -10.93 10.66
C VAL A 43 14.91 -12.01 9.61
N VAL A 44 15.76 -12.06 8.57
CA VAL A 44 15.66 -13.09 7.52
C VAL A 44 15.90 -14.48 8.09
N GLY A 45 16.96 -14.69 8.89
CA GLY A 45 17.26 -16.00 9.49
C GLY A 45 16.11 -16.53 10.34
N TYR A 46 15.56 -15.70 11.24
CA TYR A 46 14.41 -16.06 12.06
C TYR A 46 13.15 -16.34 11.21
N ALA A 47 12.90 -15.52 10.19
CA ALA A 47 11.77 -15.69 9.29
C ALA A 47 11.89 -17.00 8.50
N LEU A 48 13.10 -17.40 8.09
CA LEU A 48 13.36 -18.68 7.42
C LEU A 48 13.11 -19.87 8.34
N GLU A 49 13.58 -19.82 9.59
CA GLU A 49 13.25 -20.86 10.57
C GLU A 49 11.73 -21.00 10.78
N THR A 50 11.04 -19.86 10.85
CA THR A 50 9.58 -19.82 10.97
C THR A 50 8.90 -20.41 9.73
N ALA A 51 9.38 -20.08 8.53
CA ALA A 51 8.90 -20.60 7.26
C ALA A 51 9.14 -22.11 7.15
N CYS A 52 10.32 -22.61 7.54
CA CYS A 52 10.64 -24.04 7.60
C CYS A 52 9.65 -24.80 8.49
N ARG A 53 9.34 -24.29 9.69
CA ARG A 53 8.36 -24.91 10.60
C ARG A 53 6.93 -24.87 10.05
N ARG A 54 6.65 -23.94 9.12
CA ARG A 54 5.34 -23.73 8.49
C ARG A 54 5.36 -24.04 6.98
N CYS A 55 6.19 -24.98 6.55
CA CYS A 55 6.41 -25.32 5.14
C CYS A 55 5.16 -25.84 4.41
N HIS A 56 4.10 -26.19 5.14
CA HIS A 56 2.80 -26.52 4.58
C HIS A 56 2.05 -25.31 4.00
N LEU A 57 2.45 -24.08 4.34
CA LEU A 57 1.90 -22.85 3.78
C LEU A 57 2.59 -22.52 2.46
N GLU A 58 1.83 -22.22 1.41
CA GLU A 58 2.40 -21.80 0.11
C GLU A 58 3.34 -20.59 0.25
N ALA A 59 2.95 -19.60 1.07
CA ALA A 59 3.77 -18.43 1.34
C ALA A 59 5.13 -18.80 1.96
N ALA A 60 5.19 -19.84 2.79
CA ALA A 60 6.44 -20.31 3.37
C ALA A 60 7.32 -20.99 2.32
N GLN A 61 6.73 -21.78 1.42
CA GLN A 61 7.46 -22.41 0.31
C GLN A 61 8.04 -21.36 -0.63
N THR A 62 7.26 -20.34 -1.01
CA THR A 62 7.75 -19.20 -1.80
C THR A 62 8.86 -18.46 -1.08
N PHE A 63 8.74 -18.23 0.23
CA PHE A 63 9.76 -17.55 1.04
C PHE A 63 11.08 -18.33 1.08
N LEU A 64 11.01 -19.66 1.24
CA LEU A 64 12.18 -20.54 1.24
C LEU A 64 12.84 -20.60 -0.14
N SER A 65 12.05 -20.75 -1.21
CA SER A 65 12.56 -20.69 -2.58
C SER A 65 13.21 -19.34 -2.89
N LEU A 66 12.65 -18.24 -2.36
CA LEU A 66 13.22 -16.91 -2.55
C LEU A 66 14.59 -16.76 -1.90
N PHE A 67 14.85 -17.42 -0.77
CA PHE A 67 16.16 -17.41 -0.13
C PHE A 67 17.25 -18.02 -1.03
N GLU A 68 16.92 -19.11 -1.72
CA GLU A 68 17.85 -19.78 -2.63
C GLU A 68 18.11 -18.97 -3.90
N ASN A 69 17.06 -18.34 -4.44
CA ASN A 69 17.12 -17.73 -5.77
C ASN A 69 17.40 -16.22 -5.76
N ASN A 70 17.00 -15.52 -4.70
CA ASN A 70 17.18 -14.07 -4.57
C ASN A 70 17.14 -13.62 -3.09
N PRO A 71 18.20 -13.92 -2.31
CA PRO A 71 18.26 -13.55 -0.90
C PRO A 71 18.20 -12.02 -0.67
N GLU A 72 18.63 -11.22 -1.65
CA GLU A 72 18.57 -9.76 -1.56
C GLU A 72 17.13 -9.23 -1.50
N ALA A 73 16.17 -9.90 -2.15
CA ALA A 73 14.76 -9.54 -2.04
C ALA A 73 14.21 -9.77 -0.61
N LEU A 74 14.68 -10.80 0.10
CA LEU A 74 14.34 -11.02 1.51
C LEU A 74 14.95 -9.95 2.41
N LEU A 75 16.21 -9.57 2.15
CA LEU A 75 16.87 -8.48 2.88
C LEU A 75 16.19 -7.13 2.64
N ALA A 76 15.71 -6.88 1.42
CA ALA A 76 14.89 -5.70 1.10
C ALA A 76 13.58 -5.71 1.93
N GLY A 77 12.89 -6.85 1.97
CA GLY A 77 11.72 -7.03 2.83
C GLY A 77 12.02 -6.77 4.31
N ALA A 78 13.12 -7.31 4.83
CA ALA A 78 13.54 -7.12 6.22
C ALA A 78 13.85 -5.64 6.55
N ARG A 79 14.55 -4.92 5.67
CA ARG A 79 14.81 -3.48 5.83
C ARG A 79 13.51 -2.67 5.87
N TRP A 80 12.56 -2.98 4.99
CA TRP A 80 11.24 -2.36 5.04
C TRP A 80 10.51 -2.68 6.34
N ALA A 81 10.54 -3.93 6.80
CA ALA A 81 9.86 -4.36 8.02
C ALA A 81 10.43 -3.67 9.26
N LEU A 82 11.76 -3.54 9.35
CA LEU A 82 12.46 -2.83 10.43
C LEU A 82 12.09 -1.34 10.45
N TRP A 83 12.12 -0.69 9.28
CA TRP A 83 11.65 0.69 9.15
C TRP A 83 10.17 0.83 9.54
N TRP A 84 9.32 -0.10 9.11
CA TRP A 84 7.90 -0.04 9.45
C TRP A 84 7.70 -0.14 10.95
N GLU A 85 8.41 -1.04 11.63
CA GLU A 85 8.27 -1.19 13.08
C GLU A 85 8.93 -0.04 13.88
N SER A 86 9.89 0.68 13.30
CA SER A 86 10.47 1.88 13.95
C SER A 86 9.51 3.07 14.02
N LEU A 87 8.43 3.06 13.24
CA LEU A 87 7.45 4.14 13.24
C LEU A 87 6.56 4.11 14.49
N SER A 88 6.25 5.30 14.98
CA SER A 88 5.21 5.52 15.98
C SER A 88 3.81 5.08 15.47
N PRO A 89 2.87 4.78 16.37
CA PRO A 89 1.48 4.51 15.99
C PRO A 89 0.87 5.61 15.11
N GLU A 90 1.17 6.88 15.41
CA GLU A 90 0.68 8.06 14.69
C GLU A 90 1.24 8.10 13.26
N GLU A 91 2.53 7.85 13.07
CA GLU A 91 3.15 7.79 11.74
C GLU A 91 2.59 6.61 10.92
N LYS A 92 2.41 5.44 11.55
CA LYS A 92 1.78 4.27 10.90
C LYS A 92 0.35 4.61 10.44
N GLN A 93 -0.39 5.37 11.25
CA GLN A 93 -1.76 5.80 10.92
C GLN A 93 -1.78 6.79 9.76
N GLN A 94 -0.98 7.85 9.81
CA GLN A 94 -0.86 8.83 8.73
C GLN A 94 -0.51 8.17 7.37
N LEU A 95 0.39 7.18 7.38
CA LEU A 95 0.76 6.44 6.17
C LEU A 95 -0.34 5.51 5.67
N ARG A 96 -1.24 5.03 6.54
CA ARG A 96 -2.42 4.24 6.10
C ARG A 96 -3.47 5.15 5.50
N GLU A 97 -3.72 6.31 6.13
CA GLU A 97 -4.66 7.31 5.66
C GLU A 97 -4.25 7.86 4.30
N GLY A 98 -3.00 8.31 4.14
CA GLY A 98 -2.52 8.80 2.84
C GLY A 98 -2.59 7.75 1.72
N ARG A 99 -2.32 6.47 2.02
CA ARG A 99 -2.49 5.38 1.04
C ARG A 99 -3.96 5.08 0.73
N ALA A 100 -4.86 5.24 1.71
CA ALA A 100 -6.29 5.10 1.48
C ALA A 100 -6.79 6.24 0.58
N GLU A 101 -6.34 7.46 0.80
CA GLU A 101 -6.63 8.62 -0.06
C GLU A 101 -6.15 8.37 -1.50
N GLU A 102 -4.89 7.98 -1.71
CA GLU A 102 -4.36 7.64 -3.05
C GLU A 102 -5.15 6.50 -3.73
N ALA A 103 -5.57 5.48 -2.97
CA ALA A 103 -6.34 4.38 -3.51
C ALA A 103 -7.77 4.81 -3.88
N ILE A 104 -8.38 5.66 -3.06
CA ILE A 104 -9.69 6.27 -3.34
C ILE A 104 -9.59 7.15 -4.59
N GLU A 105 -8.59 8.02 -4.69
CA GLU A 105 -8.38 8.86 -5.88
C GLU A 105 -8.19 8.03 -7.14
N ARG A 106 -7.32 7.01 -7.12
CA ARG A 106 -7.14 6.10 -8.28
C ARG A 106 -8.42 5.37 -8.63
N TRP A 107 -9.18 4.91 -7.66
CA TRP A 107 -10.48 4.29 -7.91
C TRP A 107 -11.45 5.30 -8.53
N MET A 108 -11.47 6.54 -8.04
CA MET A 108 -12.30 7.61 -8.61
C MET A 108 -11.91 7.94 -10.05
N GLU A 109 -10.62 7.93 -10.36
CA GLU A 109 -10.08 8.16 -11.72
C GLU A 109 -10.46 7.05 -12.71
N GLN A 110 -10.49 5.79 -12.25
CA GLN A 110 -10.78 4.63 -13.10
C GLN A 110 -12.28 4.37 -13.30
N ASN A 111 -13.15 5.01 -12.52
CA ASN A 111 -14.58 4.76 -12.56
C ASN A 111 -15.34 5.93 -13.21
N PRO A 112 -16.40 5.64 -14.00
CA PRO A 112 -17.20 6.69 -14.60
C PRO A 112 -17.92 7.52 -13.54
N PRO A 113 -18.22 8.81 -13.81
CA PRO A 113 -18.98 9.67 -12.91
C PRO A 113 -20.30 9.01 -12.52
N THR A 114 -20.73 9.22 -11.28
CA THR A 114 -22.05 8.75 -10.84
C THR A 114 -23.15 9.69 -11.34
N ASP A 115 -24.36 9.16 -11.53
CA ASP A 115 -25.53 9.97 -11.89
C ASP A 115 -25.78 11.12 -10.91
N ARG A 116 -25.49 10.89 -9.61
CA ARG A 116 -25.59 11.92 -8.57
C ARG A 116 -24.59 13.05 -8.79
N GLN A 117 -23.34 12.75 -9.14
CA GLN A 117 -22.33 13.78 -9.45
C GLN A 117 -22.73 14.58 -10.69
N LEU A 118 -23.21 13.92 -11.74
CA LEU A 118 -23.67 14.58 -12.97
C LEU A 118 -24.90 15.47 -12.72
N ALA A 119 -25.88 14.98 -11.97
CA ALA A 119 -27.06 15.75 -11.58
C ALA A 119 -26.68 16.96 -10.73
N TYR A 120 -25.71 16.81 -9.84
CA TYR A 120 -25.24 17.91 -9.00
C TYR A 120 -24.47 18.97 -9.80
N LEU A 121 -23.59 18.56 -10.73
CA LEU A 121 -22.93 19.48 -11.67
C LEU A 121 -23.94 20.29 -12.48
N ASN A 122 -24.99 19.64 -13.00
CA ASN A 122 -26.05 20.35 -13.73
C ASN A 122 -26.78 21.37 -12.83
N ARG A 123 -27.08 20.98 -11.58
CA ARG A 123 -27.68 21.89 -10.57
C ARG A 123 -26.78 23.08 -10.24
N LEU A 124 -25.46 22.89 -10.23
CA LEU A 124 -24.48 23.96 -10.05
C LEU A 124 -24.29 24.83 -11.31
N GLY A 125 -25.04 24.57 -12.39
CA GLY A 125 -25.00 25.36 -13.62
C GLY A 125 -23.83 25.03 -14.53
N TYR A 126 -23.13 23.91 -14.31
CA TYR A 126 -22.04 23.48 -15.19
C TYR A 126 -22.57 23.22 -16.62
N ARG A 127 -21.86 23.74 -17.62
CA ARG A 127 -22.18 23.61 -19.06
C ARG A 127 -20.99 23.12 -19.91
N GLY A 128 -19.89 22.74 -19.25
CA GLY A 128 -18.72 22.19 -19.92
C GLY A 128 -18.90 20.73 -20.34
N PRO A 129 -17.84 20.10 -20.88
CA PRO A 129 -17.87 18.69 -21.25
C PRO A 129 -18.15 17.79 -20.04
N THR A 130 -18.84 16.67 -20.27
CA THR A 130 -19.08 15.65 -19.24
C THR A 130 -17.73 15.12 -18.72
N PRO A 131 -17.49 15.11 -17.40
CA PRO A 131 -16.26 14.58 -16.83
C PRO A 131 -16.07 13.11 -17.22
N ALA A 132 -14.83 12.69 -17.46
CA ALA A 132 -14.52 11.32 -17.87
C ALA A 132 -14.64 10.32 -16.71
N ASN A 133 -14.44 10.79 -15.47
CA ASN A 133 -14.39 9.94 -14.29
C ASN A 133 -14.88 10.66 -13.01
N ARG A 134 -15.03 9.90 -11.92
CA ARG A 134 -15.51 10.43 -10.62
C ARG A 134 -14.58 11.45 -10.01
N LEU A 135 -13.27 11.35 -10.29
CA LEU A 135 -12.27 12.27 -9.76
C LEU A 135 -12.44 13.66 -10.38
N GLU A 136 -12.50 13.74 -11.71
CA GLU A 136 -12.79 14.97 -12.45
C GLU A 136 -14.13 15.58 -12.04
N ALA A 137 -15.18 14.76 -11.96
CA ALA A 137 -16.50 15.23 -11.54
C ALA A 137 -16.47 15.86 -10.13
N SER A 138 -15.72 15.28 -9.19
CA SER A 138 -15.61 15.80 -7.83
C SER A 138 -14.79 17.09 -7.78
N ARG A 139 -13.69 17.17 -8.54
CA ARG A 139 -12.87 18.40 -8.65
C ARG A 139 -13.69 19.57 -9.20
N LEU A 140 -14.46 19.33 -10.27
CA LEU A 140 -15.35 20.34 -10.85
C LEU A 140 -16.43 20.82 -9.86
N ILE A 141 -17.02 19.89 -9.11
CA ILE A 141 -17.97 20.24 -8.04
C ILE A 141 -17.31 21.13 -7.00
N ASP A 142 -16.13 20.76 -6.52
CA ASP A 142 -15.42 21.52 -5.48
C ASP A 142 -15.04 22.94 -5.94
N GLU A 143 -14.58 23.08 -7.19
CA GLU A 143 -14.29 24.39 -7.80
C GLU A 143 -15.54 25.27 -7.88
N LEU A 144 -16.65 24.73 -8.38
CA LEU A 144 -17.90 25.47 -8.50
C LEU A 144 -18.46 25.85 -7.13
N VAL A 145 -18.41 24.95 -6.14
CA VAL A 145 -18.87 25.22 -4.77
C VAL A 145 -18.01 26.29 -4.09
N LYS A 146 -16.69 26.26 -4.28
CA LYS A 146 -15.79 27.32 -3.77
C LYS A 146 -16.06 28.65 -4.45
N GLY A 147 -16.27 28.66 -5.76
CA GLY A 147 -16.60 29.87 -6.53
C GLY A 147 -17.93 30.50 -6.11
N VAL A 148 -18.96 29.69 -5.83
CA VAL A 148 -20.28 30.16 -5.39
C VAL A 148 -20.27 30.78 -3.98
N ARG A 149 -19.34 30.40 -3.11
CA ARG A 149 -19.22 30.97 -1.75
C ARG A 149 -18.55 32.35 -1.72
N HIS A 150 -17.96 32.80 -2.82
CA HIS A 150 -17.26 34.08 -2.94
C HIS A 150 -18.02 35.10 -3.81
N ALA A 151 -19.23 34.78 -4.25
CA ALA A 151 -20.15 35.67 -4.99
C ALA A 151 -21.36 36.03 -4.11
#